data_AF-A0A0Q7VLE2-F1
#
_entry.id   AF-A0A0Q7VLE2-F1
#
_cell.length_a   1.000
_cell.length_b   1.000
_cell.length_c   1.000
_cell.angle_alpha   90.00
_cell.angle_beta   90.00
_cell.angle_gamma   90.00
#
_symmetry.space_group_name_H-M   'P 1'
#
loop_
_entity.id
_entity.type
_entity.pdbx_description
1 polymer ?
#
loop_
_entity_poly.entity_id
_entity_poly.type
_entity_poly.pdbx_seq_one_letter_code
_entity_poly.pdbx_strand_id
1 'polypeptide(L)'
;MTIRIICFALMMFVQPYGWYTWVFAAGAAVLPYIAVVFANAGSDSTETAAESPVQQIEAAPPASPAPVVEASDPGVFLIRETRRDDE
;
A
#
# COMPACT_ATOMS: atom_id res chain seq x y z
N MET A 1 4.17 16.72 2.90
CA MET A 1 5.46 17.17 2.31
C MET A 1 5.59 18.70 2.26
N THR A 2 4.53 19.45 1.97
CA THR A 2 4.53 20.93 1.97
C THR A 2 5.06 21.55 3.28
N ILE A 3 4.64 21.06 4.45
CA ILE A 3 5.17 21.51 5.75
C ILE A 3 6.70 21.35 5.83
N ARG A 4 7.25 20.22 5.34
CA ARG A 4 8.69 19.98 5.33
C ARG A 4 9.41 21.01 4.45
N ILE A 5 8.87 21.29 3.27
CA ILE A 5 9.43 22.27 2.31
C ILE A 5 9.45 23.68 2.92
N ILE A 6 8.40 24.08 3.64
CA ILE A 6 8.35 25.38 4.32
C ILE A 6 9.43 25.47 5.40
N CYS A 7 9.63 24.43 6.22
CA CYS A 7 10.71 24.44 7.22
C CYS A 7 12.09 24.55 6.57
N PHE A 8 12.36 23.85 5.46
CA PHE A 8 13.62 23.99 4.72
C PHE A 8 13.80 25.40 4.13
N ALA A 9 12.74 25.98 3.56
CA ALA A 9 12.78 27.36 3.07
C ALA A 9 13.11 28.34 4.20
N LEU A 10 12.42 28.25 5.34
CA LEU A 10 12.68 29.09 6.52
C LEU A 10 14.12 28.93 7.01
N MET A 11 14.68 27.73 6.98
CA MET A 11 16.07 27.47 7.34
C MET A 11 17.07 28.19 6.40
N MET A 12 16.71 28.40 5.12
CA MET A 12 17.53 29.13 4.14
C MET A 12 17.38 30.65 4.24
N PHE A 13 16.16 31.15 4.50
CA PHE A 13 15.88 32.58 4.53
C PHE A 13 16.07 33.24 5.91
N VAL A 14 16.04 32.48 7.00
CA VAL A 14 16.28 33.02 8.36
C VAL A 14 17.78 33.21 8.58
N GLN A 15 18.21 34.47 8.56
CA GLN A 15 19.58 34.92 8.78
C GLN A 15 19.66 35.82 10.03
N PRO A 16 20.74 35.72 10.85
CA PRO A 16 21.91 34.86 10.71
C PRO A 16 21.63 33.39 11.08
N TYR A 17 22.41 32.48 10.49
CA TYR A 17 22.38 31.06 10.85
C TYR A 17 22.78 30.89 12.33
N GLY A 18 21.97 30.18 13.10
CA GLY A 18 22.14 30.10 14.55
C GLY A 18 21.15 29.15 15.21
N TRP A 19 20.59 29.55 16.34
CA TRP A 19 19.67 28.69 17.10
C TRP A 19 18.36 28.43 16.34
N TYR A 20 17.85 29.41 15.60
CA TYR A 20 16.63 29.26 14.81
C TYR A 20 16.75 28.20 13.71
N THR A 21 17.90 28.09 13.06
CA THR A 21 18.12 27.05 12.04
C THR A 21 17.99 25.64 12.61
N TRP A 22 18.46 25.42 13.85
CA TRP A 22 18.29 24.12 14.52
C TRP A 22 16.83 23.85 14.88
N VAL A 23 16.07 24.87 15.27
CA VAL A 23 14.62 24.75 15.52
C VAL A 23 13.87 24.36 14.24
N PHE A 24 14.16 25.01 13.11
CA PHE A 24 13.54 24.66 11.83
C PHE A 24 13.98 23.29 11.31
N ALA A 25 15.23 22.89 11.53
CA ALA A 25 15.71 21.55 11.19
C ALA A 25 14.97 20.47 12.01
N ALA A 26 14.85 20.66 13.32
CA ALA A 26 14.09 19.77 14.19
C ALA A 26 12.60 19.73 13.78
N GLY A 27 12.02 20.90 13.48
CA GLY A 27 10.65 21.00 12.96
C GLY A 27 10.46 20.22 11.65
N ALA A 28 11.37 20.34 10.69
CA ALA A 28 11.32 19.60 9.42
C ALA A 28 11.39 18.07 9.60
N ALA A 29 12.06 17.61 10.66
CA ALA A 29 12.13 16.20 11.02
C ALA A 29 10.86 15.71 11.73
N VAL A 30 10.37 16.46 12.73
CA VAL A 30 9.34 16.03 13.70
C VAL A 30 7.91 16.33 13.26
N LEU A 31 7.61 17.53 12.74
CA LEU A 31 6.24 17.90 12.31
C LEU A 31 5.55 16.87 11.40
N PRO A 32 6.20 16.29 10.37
CA PRO A 32 5.55 15.35 9.47
C PRO A 32 5.18 14.03 10.14
N TYR A 33 5.89 13.60 11.19
CA TYR A 33 5.48 12.46 11.99
C TYR A 33 4.16 12.75 12.70
N ILE A 34 4.08 13.90 13.38
CA ILE A 34 2.86 14.35 14.06
C ILE A 34 1.68 14.45 13.08
N ALA A 35 1.90 15.01 11.90
CA ALA A 35 0.88 15.12 10.86
C ALA A 35 0.32 13.75 10.42
N VAL A 36 1.18 12.75 10.25
CA VAL A 36 0.76 11.38 9.92
C VAL A 36 0.00 10.75 11.07
N VAL A 37 0.47 10.90 12.32
CA VAL A 37 -0.23 10.38 13.49
C VAL A 37 -1.64 10.96 13.58
N PHE A 38 -1.82 12.28 13.43
CA PHE A 38 -3.16 12.88 13.44
C PHE A 38 -4.04 12.40 12.28
N ALA A 39 -3.48 12.25 11.08
CA ALA A 39 -4.23 11.80 9.92
C ALA A 39 -4.67 10.32 10.03
N ASN A 40 -3.85 9.48 10.67
CA ASN A 40 -4.10 8.04 10.74
C ASN A 40 -4.79 7.61 12.05
N ALA A 41 -4.59 8.32 13.17
CA ALA A 41 -5.14 7.97 14.47
C ALA A 41 -6.69 8.01 14.54
N GLY A 42 -7.35 8.69 13.61
CA GLY A 42 -8.82 8.73 13.51
C GLY A 42 -9.41 7.81 12.44
N SER A 43 -8.58 7.16 11.61
CA SER A 43 -9.05 6.44 10.42
C SER A 43 -9.47 4.98 10.70
N ASP A 44 -9.16 4.45 11.89
CA ASP A 44 -9.54 3.08 12.29
C ASP A 44 -11.04 2.91 12.60
N SER A 45 -11.84 3.99 12.59
CA SER A 45 -13.28 3.95 12.93
C SER A 45 -14.22 3.97 11.73
N THR A 46 -13.71 4.12 10.50
CA THR A 46 -14.55 3.91 9.32
C THR A 46 -14.58 2.42 9.05
N GLU A 47 -15.73 1.77 9.29
CA GLU A 47 -16.06 0.50 8.65
C GLU A 47 -15.99 0.73 7.13
N THR A 48 -14.80 0.57 6.55
CA THR A 48 -14.67 0.26 5.14
C THR A 48 -15.33 -1.09 5.02
N ALA A 49 -16.57 -1.11 4.51
CA ALA A 49 -17.21 -2.33 4.06
C ALA A 49 -16.18 -3.05 3.18
N ALA A 50 -15.72 -4.21 3.64
CA ALA A 50 -14.70 -4.97 2.95
C ALA A 50 -15.26 -5.36 1.59
N GLU A 51 -14.85 -4.64 0.54
CA GLU A 51 -15.21 -4.97 -0.83
C GLU A 51 -14.50 -6.28 -1.16
N SER A 52 -15.27 -7.32 -1.49
CA SER A 52 -14.69 -8.59 -1.91
C SER A 52 -13.93 -8.35 -3.23
N PRO A 53 -12.65 -8.74 -3.33
CA PRO A 53 -11.94 -8.65 -4.60
C PRO A 53 -12.70 -9.47 -5.65
N VAL A 54 -13.33 -8.80 -6.62
CA VAL A 54 -13.96 -9.48 -7.74
C VAL A 54 -12.85 -10.07 -8.60
N GLN A 55 -12.92 -11.37 -8.86
CA GLN A 55 -11.96 -12.05 -9.72
C GLN A 55 -12.18 -11.53 -11.15
N GLN A 56 -11.37 -10.55 -11.57
CA GLN A 56 -11.32 -10.07 -12.95
C GLN A 56 -10.53 -11.06 -13.80
N ILE A 57 -10.99 -12.31 -13.85
CA ILE A 57 -10.51 -13.25 -14.87
C ILE A 57 -11.24 -12.88 -16.14
N GLU A 58 -10.48 -12.47 -17.15
CA GLU A 58 -11.02 -12.32 -18.49
C GLU A 58 -11.62 -13.66 -18.91
N ALA A 59 -12.94 -13.70 -19.11
CA ALA A 59 -13.62 -14.89 -19.54
C ALA A 59 -12.99 -15.36 -20.86
N ALA A 60 -12.54 -16.61 -20.91
CA ALA A 60 -12.01 -17.19 -22.13
C ALA A 60 -13.08 -17.02 -23.24
N PRO A 61 -12.70 -16.52 -24.43
CA PRO A 61 -13.62 -16.45 -25.56
C PRO A 61 -14.29 -17.81 -25.77
N PRO A 62 -15.59 -17.85 -26.13
CA PRO A 62 -16.28 -19.12 -26.37
C PRO A 62 -15.46 -19.94 -27.36
N ALA A 63 -14.95 -21.09 -26.91
CA ALA A 63 -14.18 -21.97 -27.75
C ALA A 63 -15.08 -22.45 -28.89
N SER A 64 -14.73 -22.06 -30.13
CA SER A 64 -15.27 -22.71 -31.31
C SER A 64 -14.93 -24.21 -31.19
N PRO A 65 -15.86 -25.14 -31.45
CA PRO A 65 -15.64 -26.56 -31.20
C PRO A 65 -14.42 -27.04 -32.00
N ALA A 66 -13.30 -27.19 -31.29
CA ALA A 66 -12.11 -27.82 -31.82
C ALA A 66 -12.36 -29.33 -31.93
N PRO A 67 -11.84 -30.00 -32.97
CA PRO A 67 -11.94 -31.46 -33.07
C PRO A 67 -11.34 -32.10 -31.81
N VAL A 68 -12.04 -33.08 -31.25
CA VAL A 68 -11.61 -33.86 -30.09
C VAL A 68 -10.33 -34.60 -30.47
N VAL A 69 -9.18 -34.06 -30.09
CA VAL A 69 -7.92 -34.80 -30.04
C VAL A 69 -7.84 -35.36 -28.62
N GLU A 70 -7.83 -36.69 -28.49
CA GLU A 70 -7.59 -37.37 -27.21
C GLU A 70 -6.30 -36.82 -26.59
N ALA A 71 -6.47 -36.05 -25.51
CA ALA A 71 -5.35 -35.56 -24.73
C ALA A 71 -4.73 -36.76 -24.02
N SER A 72 -3.52 -37.14 -24.45
CA SER A 72 -2.63 -37.92 -23.60
C SER A 72 -2.43 -37.13 -22.31
N ASP A 73 -2.71 -37.76 -21.18
CA ASP A 73 -2.66 -37.22 -19.82
C ASP A 73 -1.50 -36.22 -19.64
N PRO A 74 -1.75 -34.89 -19.69
CA PRO A 74 -0.69 -33.95 -19.39
C PRO A 74 -0.43 -34.09 -17.90
N GLY A 75 0.84 -34.23 -17.50
CA GLY A 75 1.24 -34.42 -16.10
C GLY A 75 0.84 -33.25 -15.20
N VAL A 76 -0.44 -33.17 -14.86
CA VAL A 76 -1.03 -32.15 -13.99
C VAL A 76 -0.84 -32.61 -12.55
N PHE A 77 0.14 -32.02 -11.88
CA PHE A 77 0.28 -32.15 -10.44
C PHE A 77 -0.65 -31.15 -9.74
N LEU A 78 -1.71 -31.67 -9.11
CA LEU A 78 -2.66 -30.89 -8.33
C LEU A 78 -2.25 -30.92 -6.85
N ILE A 79 -1.80 -29.78 -6.32
CA ILE A 79 -1.44 -29.64 -4.91
C ILE A 79 -2.66 -29.12 -4.16
N ARG A 80 -3.20 -29.94 -3.26
CA ARG A 80 -4.32 -29.58 -2.37
C ARG A 80 -3.75 -29.38 -0.97
N GLU A 81 -3.75 -28.14 -0.49
CA GLU A 81 -3.42 -27.86 0.91
C GLU A 81 -4.68 -28.01 1.78
N THR A 82 -4.52 -28.69 2.92
CA THR A 82 -5.52 -28.72 3.99
C THR A 82 -4.86 -28.14 5.23
N ARG A 83 -5.45 -27.12 5.84
CA ARG A 83 -5.00 -26.61 7.14
C ARG A 83 -5.19 -27.73 8.17
N ARG A 84 -4.10 -28.16 8.79
CA ARG A 84 -4.13 -29.04 9.94
C ARG A 84 -4.31 -28.15 11.17
N ASP A 85 -5.50 -28.16 11.73
CA ASP A 85 -5.75 -27.54 13.03
C ASP A 85 -5.29 -28.57 14.08
N ASP A 86 -4.07 -28.38 14.60
CA ASP A 86 -3.54 -29.18 15.71
C ASP A 86 -4.08 -28.57 17.03
N GLU A 87 -4.84 -29.36 17.79
CA GLU A 87 -5.30 -29.09 19.16
C GLU A 87 -4.24 -29.52 20.19
#